data_AF-A0A354DLF3-F1
#
_entry.id   AF-A0A354DLF3-F1
#
_cell.length_a   1.000
_cell.length_b   1.000
_cell.length_c   1.000
_cell.angle_alpha   90.00
_cell.angle_beta   90.00
_cell.angle_gamma   90.00
#
_symmetry.space_group_name_H-M   'P 1'
#
loop_
_entity.id
_entity.type
_entity.pdbx_description
1 polymer ?
#
loop_
_entity_poly.entity_id
_entity_poly.type
_entity_poly.pdbx_seq_one_letter_code
_entity_poly.pdbx_strand_id
1 'polypeptide(L)' 'FKGGLALDLYAGTGGLGIEALSRGMDRCIFVDSNGKAIQVVKENLKSTRFQEQAEV' A
#
# COMPACT_ATOMS: atom_id res chain seq x y z
N PHE A 1 -12.55 -7.09 -2.84
CA PHE A 1 -12.45 -6.62 -4.23
C PHE A 1 -12.37 -7.81 -5.17
N LYS A 2 -12.59 -7.60 -6.46
CA LYS A 2 -12.49 -8.63 -7.51
C LYS A 2 -11.36 -8.25 -8.47
N GLY A 3 -10.18 -7.94 -7.92
CA GLY A 3 -9.06 -7.36 -8.66
C GLY A 3 -9.16 -5.85 -8.88
N GLY A 4 -8.18 -5.30 -9.61
CA GLY A 4 -8.05 -3.90 -9.98
C GLY A 4 -6.82 -3.18 -9.41
N LEU A 5 -6.77 -1.86 -9.66
CA LEU A 5 -5.73 -0.95 -9.17
C LEU A 5 -6.30 -0.01 -8.09
N ALA A 6 -5.68 0.02 -6.91
CA ALA A 6 -5.98 0.98 -5.85
C ALA A 6 -4.95 2.12 -5.83
N LEU A 7 -5.41 3.32 -5.45
CA LEU A 7 -4.55 4.48 -5.23
C LEU A 7 -4.82 5.01 -3.81
N ASP A 8 -3.80 4.98 -2.95
CA ASP A 8 -3.85 5.44 -1.57
C ASP A 8 -3.08 6.78 -1.46
N LEU A 9 -3.83 7.89 -1.43
CA LEU A 9 -3.28 9.24 -1.32
C LEU A 9 -3.16 9.66 0.14
N TYR A 10 -2.03 10.30 0.48
CA TYR A 10 -1.66 10.60 1.88
C TYR A 10 -1.57 9.32 2.71
N ALA A 11 -0.84 8.34 2.17
CA ALA A 11 -0.83 6.96 2.63
C ALA A 11 -0.53 6.81 4.13
N GLY A 12 0.27 7.69 4.74
CA GLY A 12 0.62 7.60 6.15
C GLY A 12 1.32 6.28 6.49
N THR A 13 0.60 5.34 7.11
CA THR A 13 1.12 3.99 7.39
C THR A 13 0.79 2.96 6.30
N GLY A 14 -0.01 3.33 5.29
CA GLY A 14 -0.46 2.47 4.19
C GLY A 14 -1.62 1.55 4.57
N GLY A 15 -2.30 1.79 5.70
CA GLY A 15 -3.33 0.89 6.21
C GLY A 15 -4.50 0.65 5.23
N LEU A 16 -4.94 1.70 4.52
CA LEU A 16 -6.04 1.58 3.56
C LEU A 16 -5.64 0.75 2.34
N GLY A 17 -4.52 1.08 1.70
CA GLY A 17 -4.03 0.34 0.53
C GLY A 17 -3.68 -1.11 0.86
N ILE A 18 -3.11 -1.39 2.03
CA ILE A 18 -2.82 -2.75 2.49
C ILE A 18 -4.12 -3.54 2.73
N GLU A 19 -5.13 -2.92 3.33
CA GLU A 19 -6.45 -3.55 3.49
C GLU A 19 -7.15 -3.77 2.13
N ALA A 20 -6.88 -2.90 1.15
CA ALA A 20 -7.37 -3.10 -0.20
C ALA A 20 -6.74 -4.34 -0.85
N LEU A 21 -5.43 -4.51 -0.73
CA LEU A 21 -4.70 -5.69 -1.19
C LEU A 21 -5.17 -6.96 -0.49
N SER A 22 -5.33 -6.93 0.84
CA SER A 22 -5.80 -8.09 1.63
C SER A 22 -7.19 -8.57 1.21
N ARG A 23 -8.02 -7.65 0.72
CA ARG A 23 -9.38 -7.94 0.22
C ARG A 23 -9.41 -8.32 -1.25
N GLY A 24 -8.28 -8.49 -1.93
CA GLY A 24 -8.22 -8.97 -3.31
C GLY A 24 -8.18 -7.87 -4.36
N MET A 25 -7.52 -6.75 -4.09
CA MET A 25 -6.99 -5.88 -5.15
C MET A 25 -5.71 -6.48 -5.73
N ASP A 26 -5.45 -6.29 -7.02
CA ASP A 26 -4.27 -6.85 -7.67
C ASP A 26 -3.03 -6.02 -7.37
N ARG A 27 -3.19 -4.69 -7.36
CA ARG A 27 -2.10 -3.73 -7.13
C ARG A 27 -2.56 -2.50 -6.35
N CYS A 28 -1.67 -1.89 -5.60
CA CYS A 28 -1.92 -0.61 -4.93
C CYS A 28 -0.72 0.35 -5.09
N ILE A 29 -0.99 1.61 -5.41
CA ILE A 29 0.00 2.70 -5.43
C ILE A 29 -0.22 3.55 -4.18
N PHE A 30 0.84 3.74 -3.39
CA PHE A 30 0.85 4.53 -2.19
C PHE A 30 1.56 5.86 -2.47
N VAL A 31 0.94 6.98 -2.11
CA VAL A 31 1.52 8.32 -2.32
C VAL A 31 1.53 9.07 -1.00
N ASP A 32 2.72 9.54 -0.60
CA ASP A 32 2.87 10.44 0.53
C ASP A 32 4.06 11.40 0.30
N SER A 33 3.95 12.65 0.76
CA SER A 33 5.03 13.63 0.67
C SER A 33 6.03 13.53 1.82
N ASN A 34 5.65 12.84 2.90
CA ASN A 34 6.48 12.63 4.07
C ASN A 34 7.35 11.38 3.91
N GLY A 35 8.67 11.56 3.82
CA GLY A 35 9.63 10.46 3.70
C GLY A 35 9.54 9.43 4.84
N LYS A 36 9.12 9.82 6.05
CA LYS A 36 8.90 8.85 7.15
C LYS A 36 7.70 7.95 6.87
N ALA A 37 6.61 8.50 6.35
CA ALA A 37 5.43 7.74 5.95
C ALA A 37 5.81 6.70 4.88
N ILE A 38 6.59 7.12 3.88
CA ILE A 38 7.11 6.23 2.82
C ILE A 38 7.91 5.04 3.41
N GLN A 39 8.77 5.27 4.41
CA GLN A 39 9.50 4.17 5.05
C GLN A 39 8.57 3.22 5.81
N VAL A 40 7.61 3.77 6.58
CA VAL A 40 6.63 2.97 7.32
C VAL A 40 5.77 2.12 6.39
N VAL A 41 5.31 2.68 5.26
CA VAL A 41 4.57 1.93 4.24
C VAL A 41 5.42 0.76 3.71
N LYS A 42 6.69 1.00 3.37
CA LYS A 42 7.60 -0.06 2.88
C LYS A 42 7.83 -1.18 3.91
N GLU A 43 7.99 -0.83 5.18
CA GLU A 43 8.12 -1.79 6.29
C GLU A 43 6.84 -2.63 6.48
N ASN A 44 5.68 -1.99 6.42
CA ASN A 44 4.38 -2.66 6.54
C ASN A 44 4.12 -3.57 5.34
N LEU A 45 4.43 -3.15 4.12
CA LEU A 45 4.34 -3.98 2.92
C LEU A 45 5.22 -5.22 3.01
N LYS A 46 6.43 -5.11 3.57
CA LYS A 46 7.31 -6.26 3.84
C LYS A 46 6.70 -7.21 4.87
N SER A 47 6.17 -6.67 5.95
CA SER A 47 5.57 -7.45 7.04
C SER A 47 4.31 -8.21 6.60
N THR A 48 3.56 -7.61 5.69
CA THR A 48 2.33 -8.19 5.11
C THR A 48 2.56 -9.00 3.83
N ARG A 49 3.80 -9.04 3.32
CA ARG A 49 4.20 -9.73 2.07
C ARG A 49 3.51 -9.21 0.81
N PHE A 50 3.13 -7.94 0.80
CA PHE A 50 2.48 -7.29 -0.34
C PHE A 50 3.44 -6.47 -1.23
N GLN A 51 4.75 -6.61 -1.03
CA GLN A 51 5.76 -5.81 -1.74
C GLN A 51 5.68 -5.93 -3.27
N GLU A 52 5.36 -7.11 -3.80
CA GLU A 52 5.25 -7.35 -5.23
C GLU A 52 3.96 -6.78 -5.84
N GLN A 53 2.97 -6.47 -5.00
CA GLN A 53 1.67 -5.91 -5.39
C GLN A 53 1.59 -4.41 -5.12
N ALA A 54 2.69 -3.76 -4.73
CA ALA A 54 2.70 -2.38 -4.27
C ALA A 54 3.75 -1.52 -4.97
N GLU A 55 3.42 -0.24 -5.14
CA GLU A 55 4.34 0.82 -5.55
C GLU A 55 4.25 1.96 -4.53
N VAL A 56 5.39 2.52 -4.10
CA VAL A 56 5.50 3.51 -3.01
C VAL A 56 6.47 4.62 -3.38
#